data_AF-A0A6G3TLH3-F1
#
_entry.id   AF-A0A6G3TLH3-F1
#
_cell.length_a   1.000
_cell.length_b   1.000
_cell.length_c   1.000
_cell.angle_alpha   90.00
_cell.angle_beta   90.00
_cell.angle_gamma   90.00
#
_symmetry.space_group_name_H-M   'P 1'
#
loop_
_entity.id
_entity.type
_entity.pdbx_description
1 polymer ?
#
loop_
_entity_poly.entity_id
_entity_poly.type
_entity_poly.pdbx_seq_one_letter_code
_entity_poly.pdbx_strand_id
1 'polypeptide(L)'
;MSARLRGIAQQTEQIVAAGSYRTPDGREVPLAAAVGAARDGTRMYGPGPVEVTVPAGARTVFEVTGESSLEAARRLGGDVAVLNFASARNPGGGYLNGAQAQEEALCRASALYTCLLRAREFYDHHRAHRDPFYTDRVVHSPGVPVFRDDRGRLLDEPFTAGFLTSAAPNAGVVLRTAPERAAGLPAALTGRAER
;
A
#
# COMPACT_ATOMS: atom_id res chain seq x y z
N MET A 1 12.98 -15.03 7.50
CA MET A 1 12.19 -14.77 6.27
C MET A 1 11.42 -16.02 5.87
N SER A 2 10.11 -15.93 5.67
CA SER A 2 9.22 -17.10 5.52
C SER A 2 9.18 -17.65 4.09
N ALA A 3 9.46 -18.95 3.91
CA ALA A 3 9.32 -19.64 2.63
C ALA A 3 7.87 -19.64 2.11
N ARG A 4 6.89 -19.82 3.01
CA ARG A 4 5.47 -19.76 2.67
C ARG A 4 5.09 -18.39 2.10
N LEU A 5 5.52 -17.31 2.74
CA LEU A 5 5.20 -15.95 2.29
C LEU A 5 5.87 -15.62 0.95
N ARG A 6 7.09 -16.11 0.71
CA ARG A 6 7.74 -16.02 -0.61
C ARG A 6 6.96 -16.73 -1.69
N GLY A 7 6.47 -17.95 -1.42
CA GLY A 7 5.64 -18.69 -2.37
C GLY A 7 4.34 -17.95 -2.72
N ILE A 8 3.68 -17.34 -1.74
CA ILE A 8 2.49 -16.50 -1.97
C ILE A 8 2.85 -15.29 -2.83
N ALA A 9 3.95 -14.59 -2.52
CA ALA A 9 4.39 -13.43 -3.30
C ALA A 9 4.66 -13.79 -4.76
N GLN A 10 5.39 -14.89 -5.01
CA GLN A 10 5.65 -15.40 -6.37
C GLN A 10 4.37 -15.76 -7.11
N GLN A 11 3.43 -16.45 -6.45
CA GLN A 11 2.14 -16.79 -7.05
C GLN A 11 1.32 -15.52 -7.37
N THR A 12 1.38 -14.50 -6.51
CA THR A 12 0.72 -13.21 -6.75
C THR A 12 1.30 -12.52 -7.99
N GLU A 13 2.62 -12.50 -8.18
CA GLU A 13 3.21 -11.95 -9.41
C GLU A 13 2.82 -12.73 -10.66
N GLN A 14 2.73 -14.06 -10.58
CA GLN A 14 2.26 -14.90 -11.68
C GLN A 14 0.81 -14.57 -12.05
N ILE A 15 -0.07 -14.39 -11.07
CA ILE A 15 -1.47 -14.00 -11.29
C ILE A 15 -1.57 -12.62 -11.93
N VAL A 16 -0.82 -11.64 -11.43
CA VAL A 16 -0.80 -10.27 -11.98
C VAL A 16 -0.26 -10.27 -13.41
N ALA A 17 0.77 -11.06 -13.71
CA ALA A 17 1.34 -11.20 -15.05
C ALA A 17 0.40 -11.93 -16.02
N ALA A 18 -0.30 -12.97 -15.56
CA ALA A 18 -1.30 -13.69 -16.35
C ALA A 18 -2.57 -12.84 -16.56
N GLY A 19 -2.86 -11.92 -15.66
CA GLY A 19 -4.07 -11.10 -15.68
C GLY A 19 -5.33 -11.86 -15.29
N SER A 20 -5.21 -13.06 -14.69
CA SER A 20 -6.30 -13.86 -14.15
C SER A 20 -5.80 -14.86 -13.10
N TYR A 21 -6.72 -15.44 -12.32
CA TYR A 21 -6.47 -16.64 -11.51
C TYR A 21 -7.67 -17.59 -11.58
N ARG A 22 -7.48 -18.82 -11.10
CA ARG A 22 -8.58 -19.79 -10.96
C ARG A 22 -8.96 -19.99 -9.50
N THR A 23 -10.25 -20.02 -9.24
CA THR A 23 -10.84 -20.39 -7.95
C THR A 23 -10.78 -21.92 -7.75
N PRO A 24 -11.02 -22.43 -6.52
CA PRO A 24 -10.97 -23.87 -6.25
C PRO A 24 -11.94 -24.72 -7.09
N ASP A 25 -13.07 -24.15 -7.50
CA ASP A 25 -14.08 -24.78 -8.39
C ASP A 25 -13.70 -24.67 -9.89
N GLY A 26 -12.55 -24.07 -10.21
CA GLY A 26 -12.00 -24.00 -11.56
C GLY A 26 -12.45 -22.80 -12.40
N ARG A 27 -13.32 -21.93 -11.86
CA ARG A 27 -13.73 -20.70 -12.55
C ARG A 27 -12.54 -19.74 -12.68
N GLU A 28 -12.41 -19.15 -13.86
CA GLU A 28 -11.42 -18.10 -14.11
C GLU A 28 -11.95 -16.74 -13.65
N VAL A 29 -11.12 -16.01 -12.91
CA VAL A 29 -11.39 -14.66 -12.45
C VAL A 29 -10.45 -13.71 -13.18
N PRO A 30 -10.95 -12.88 -14.11
CA PRO A 30 -10.12 -11.92 -14.84
C PRO A 30 -9.74 -10.72 -13.96
N LEU A 31 -8.49 -10.28 -14.08
CA LEU A 31 -7.92 -9.14 -13.37
C LEU A 31 -7.25 -8.12 -14.32
N ALA A 32 -6.90 -8.53 -15.54
CA ALA A 32 -6.05 -7.76 -16.47
C ALA A 32 -6.50 -6.30 -16.65
N ALA A 33 -7.80 -6.07 -16.89
CA ALA A 33 -8.33 -4.72 -17.08
C ALA A 33 -8.22 -3.85 -15.81
N ALA A 34 -8.58 -4.41 -14.64
CA ALA A 34 -8.48 -3.71 -13.37
C ALA A 34 -7.02 -3.41 -12.98
N VAL A 35 -6.11 -4.37 -13.21
CA VAL A 35 -4.67 -4.18 -13.02
C VAL A 35 -4.13 -3.09 -13.93
N GLY A 36 -4.50 -3.10 -15.22
CA GLY A 36 -4.11 -2.07 -16.18
C GLY A 36 -4.57 -0.69 -15.75
N ALA A 37 -5.86 -0.54 -15.45
CA ALA A 37 -6.44 0.72 -14.99
C ALA A 37 -5.78 1.25 -13.71
N ALA A 38 -5.53 0.40 -12.71
CA ALA A 38 -4.88 0.80 -11.47
C ALA A 38 -3.45 1.29 -11.70
N ARG A 39 -2.67 0.60 -12.55
CA ARG A 39 -1.32 1.02 -12.92
C ARG A 39 -1.30 2.34 -13.68
N ASP A 40 -2.21 2.51 -14.63
CA ASP A 40 -2.32 3.70 -15.46
C ASP A 40 -2.87 4.90 -14.68
N GLY A 41 -3.67 4.66 -13.65
CA GLY A 41 -4.18 5.65 -12.71
C GLY A 41 -3.22 6.01 -11.57
N THR A 42 -2.13 5.26 -11.39
CA THR A 42 -1.18 5.50 -10.28
C THR A 42 -0.45 6.83 -10.46
N ARG A 43 -0.50 7.70 -9.45
CA ARG A 43 0.13 9.04 -9.47
C ARG A 43 0.86 9.32 -8.16
N MET A 44 1.92 10.11 -8.23
CA MET A 44 2.61 10.64 -7.07
C MET A 44 2.15 12.08 -6.83
N TYR A 45 1.89 12.40 -5.56
CA TYR A 45 1.53 13.72 -5.06
C TYR A 45 2.55 14.19 -4.02
N GLY A 46 2.52 15.48 -3.71
CA GLY A 46 3.47 16.12 -2.79
C GLY A 46 4.78 16.58 -3.45
N PRO A 47 5.72 17.14 -2.67
CA PRO A 47 5.67 17.30 -1.20
C PRO A 47 4.81 18.49 -0.74
N GLY A 48 4.32 19.32 -1.67
CA GLY A 48 3.35 20.36 -1.37
C GLY A 48 1.99 19.79 -0.95
N PRO A 49 1.13 20.60 -0.32
CA PRO A 49 -0.22 20.17 0.05
C PRO A 49 -1.04 19.80 -1.19
N VAL A 50 -1.94 18.84 -1.03
CA VAL A 50 -2.95 18.48 -2.03
C VAL A 50 -4.23 19.25 -1.72
N GLU A 51 -4.78 19.95 -2.72
CA GLU A 51 -6.08 20.61 -2.55
C GLU A 51 -7.18 19.55 -2.40
N VAL A 52 -7.92 19.63 -1.30
CA VAL A 52 -9.02 18.72 -1.01
C VAL A 52 -10.32 19.51 -0.83
N THR A 53 -11.38 19.02 -1.47
CA THR A 53 -12.73 19.53 -1.21
C THR A 53 -13.38 18.64 -0.17
N VAL A 54 -13.66 19.19 1.02
CA VAL A 54 -14.40 18.46 2.06
C VAL A 54 -15.90 18.57 1.76
N PRO A 55 -16.62 17.46 1.56
CA PRO A 55 -18.06 17.50 1.36
C PRO A 55 -18.77 18.12 2.57
N ALA A 56 -19.60 19.14 2.34
CA ALA A 56 -20.38 19.76 3.41
C ALA A 56 -21.42 18.77 3.97
N GLY A 57 -21.58 18.73 5.29
CA GLY A 57 -22.63 17.96 5.96
C GLY A 57 -22.36 16.45 6.12
N ALA A 58 -21.18 15.96 5.73
CA ALA A 58 -20.79 14.59 6.02
C ALA A 58 -20.53 14.40 7.53
N ARG A 59 -21.12 13.38 8.13
CA ARG A 59 -20.79 12.93 9.49
C ARG A 59 -19.75 11.83 9.42
N THR A 60 -18.54 12.11 9.91
CA THR A 60 -17.50 11.09 10.05
C THR A 60 -17.78 10.19 11.25
N VAL A 61 -17.68 8.87 11.04
CA VAL A 61 -17.73 7.85 12.09
C VAL A 61 -16.33 7.24 12.21
N PHE A 62 -15.85 7.10 13.44
CA PHE A 62 -14.56 6.48 13.74
C PHE A 62 -14.78 5.14 14.43
N GLU A 63 -14.10 4.11 13.93
CA GLU A 63 -14.07 2.77 14.52
C GLU A 63 -12.62 2.34 14.70
N VAL A 64 -12.34 1.65 15.82
CA VAL A 64 -11.05 0.99 16.05
C VAL A 64 -11.33 -0.50 16.20
N THR A 65 -10.78 -1.30 15.30
CA THR A 65 -11.05 -2.74 15.22
C THR A 65 -9.75 -3.54 15.24
N GLY A 66 -9.85 -4.85 15.47
CA GLY A 66 -8.72 -5.78 15.34
C GLY A 66 -8.54 -6.34 13.93
N GLU A 67 -9.20 -5.76 12.93
CA GLU A 67 -9.17 -6.21 11.53
C GLU A 67 -7.82 -5.88 10.88
N SER A 68 -7.45 -6.64 9.86
CA SER A 68 -6.45 -6.16 8.91
C SER A 68 -6.99 -5.00 8.07
N SER A 69 -6.08 -4.28 7.41
CA SER A 69 -6.47 -3.20 6.49
C SER A 69 -7.36 -3.69 5.34
N LEU A 70 -7.19 -4.93 4.88
CA LEU A 70 -7.97 -5.48 3.77
C LEU A 70 -9.29 -6.10 4.23
N GLU A 71 -9.36 -6.64 5.44
CA GLU A 71 -10.63 -7.04 6.07
C GLU A 71 -11.54 -5.83 6.25
N ALA A 72 -11.01 -4.73 6.81
CA ALA A 72 -11.76 -3.49 6.96
C ALA A 72 -12.17 -2.90 5.60
N ALA A 73 -11.27 -2.87 4.61
CA ALA A 73 -11.60 -2.40 3.26
C ALA A 73 -12.73 -3.22 2.62
N ARG A 74 -12.69 -4.56 2.77
CA ARG A 74 -13.72 -5.45 2.26
C ARG A 74 -15.06 -5.25 2.96
N ARG A 75 -15.06 -5.07 4.29
CA ARG A 75 -16.27 -4.81 5.09
C ARG A 75 -16.93 -3.50 4.72
N LEU A 76 -16.14 -2.44 4.53
CA LEU A 76 -16.64 -1.11 4.18
C LEU A 76 -17.15 -1.05 2.74
N GLY A 77 -16.47 -1.73 1.81
CA GLY A 77 -16.83 -1.74 0.39
C GLY A 77 -16.79 -0.36 -0.27
N GLY A 78 -17.30 -0.28 -1.50
CA GLY A 78 -17.38 0.98 -2.26
C GLY A 78 -16.01 1.61 -2.55
N ASP A 79 -15.98 2.95 -2.58
CA ASP A 79 -14.78 3.74 -2.86
C ASP A 79 -13.92 3.93 -1.60
N VAL A 80 -13.35 2.83 -1.10
CA VAL A 80 -12.47 2.86 0.08
C VAL A 80 -11.01 3.11 -0.31
N ALA A 81 -10.30 3.89 0.52
CA ALA A 81 -8.86 4.08 0.43
C ALA A 81 -8.15 3.50 1.66
N VAL A 82 -7.06 2.78 1.43
CA VAL A 82 -6.23 2.13 2.45
C VAL A 82 -4.87 2.83 2.50
N LEU A 83 -4.46 3.27 3.69
CA LEU A 83 -3.09 3.74 3.92
C LEU A 83 -2.13 2.55 3.96
N ASN A 84 -1.18 2.51 3.01
CA ASN A 84 -0.04 1.60 3.01
C ASN A 84 1.11 2.22 3.82
N PHE A 85 1.57 1.51 4.86
CA PHE A 85 2.69 1.88 5.72
C PHE A 85 4.02 1.60 5.00
N ALA A 86 4.31 2.46 4.05
CA ALA A 86 5.25 2.17 2.98
C ALA A 86 6.71 2.16 3.43
N SER A 87 7.50 1.27 2.83
CA SER A 87 8.93 1.43 2.71
C SER A 87 9.24 2.62 1.81
N ALA A 88 10.07 3.54 2.29
CA ALA A 88 10.53 4.67 1.48
C ALA A 88 11.41 4.23 0.30
N ARG A 89 12.06 3.05 0.37
CA ARG A 89 13.16 2.70 -0.56
C ARG A 89 12.88 1.49 -1.45
N ASN A 90 11.95 0.63 -1.05
CA ASN A 90 11.69 -0.63 -1.74
C ASN A 90 10.18 -0.75 -1.99
N PRO A 91 9.71 -0.78 -3.25
CA PRO A 91 8.30 -0.99 -3.53
C PRO A 91 7.86 -2.33 -2.95
N GLY A 92 6.80 -2.32 -2.14
CA GLY A 92 6.32 -3.51 -1.45
C GLY A 92 7.25 -4.02 -0.35
N GLY A 93 8.16 -3.18 0.15
CA GLY A 93 9.07 -3.52 1.23
C GLY A 93 9.91 -4.76 0.92
N GLY A 94 9.79 -5.77 1.79
CA GLY A 94 10.46 -7.06 1.62
C GLY A 94 9.55 -8.19 1.10
N TYR A 95 8.41 -7.90 0.46
CA TYR A 95 7.36 -8.93 0.25
C TYR A 95 7.83 -10.11 -0.60
N LEU A 96 8.61 -9.88 -1.67
CA LEU A 96 9.21 -10.93 -2.50
C LEU A 96 10.15 -11.86 -1.72
N ASN A 97 10.76 -11.35 -0.65
CA ASN A 97 11.69 -12.10 0.20
C ASN A 97 10.97 -12.78 1.38
N GLY A 98 9.65 -12.60 1.51
CA GLY A 98 8.84 -13.22 2.55
C GLY A 98 8.94 -12.50 3.90
N ALA A 99 9.11 -11.17 3.86
CA ALA A 99 8.96 -10.31 5.03
C ALA A 99 7.48 -10.21 5.43
N GLN A 100 7.26 -9.85 6.69
CA GLN A 100 5.93 -9.76 7.30
C GLN A 100 5.80 -8.38 7.96
N ALA A 101 5.15 -7.45 7.25
CA ALA A 101 4.52 -6.27 7.81
C ALA A 101 3.28 -5.95 6.97
N GLN A 102 2.65 -4.81 7.24
CA GLN A 102 1.40 -4.42 6.58
C GLN A 102 1.60 -4.22 5.07
N GLU A 103 2.61 -3.46 4.64
CA GLU A 103 2.90 -3.27 3.20
C GLU A 103 3.08 -4.60 2.46
N GLU A 104 3.84 -5.55 3.03
CA GLU A 104 4.03 -6.85 2.40
C GLU A 104 2.75 -7.69 2.35
N ALA A 105 1.87 -7.56 3.34
CA ALA A 105 0.57 -8.22 3.31
C ALA A 105 -0.31 -7.64 2.20
N LEU A 106 -0.36 -6.31 2.07
CA LEU A 106 -1.08 -5.63 0.99
C LEU A 106 -0.58 -6.09 -0.39
N CYS A 107 0.74 -6.13 -0.58
CA CYS A 107 1.34 -6.54 -1.85
C CYS A 107 1.13 -8.03 -2.16
N ARG A 108 1.06 -8.91 -1.15
CA ARG A 108 0.74 -10.32 -1.38
C ARG A 108 -0.71 -10.55 -1.75
N ALA A 109 -1.63 -9.72 -1.26
CA ALA A 109 -3.07 -9.95 -1.41
C ALA A 109 -3.71 -9.16 -2.58
N SER A 110 -2.96 -8.29 -3.24
CA SER A 110 -3.47 -7.38 -4.26
C SER A 110 -2.47 -7.16 -5.40
N ALA A 111 -2.87 -6.37 -6.41
CA ALA A 111 -1.97 -5.89 -7.46
C ALA A 111 -1.20 -4.60 -7.09
N LEU A 112 -1.10 -4.26 -5.80
CA LEU A 112 -0.46 -3.01 -5.36
C LEU A 112 0.99 -2.91 -5.83
N TYR A 113 1.76 -4.00 -5.77
CA TYR A 113 3.19 -3.98 -6.12
C TYR A 113 3.44 -3.44 -7.54
N THR A 114 2.69 -3.89 -8.54
CA THR A 114 2.87 -3.43 -9.93
C THR A 114 2.49 -1.96 -10.12
N CYS A 115 1.62 -1.42 -9.26
CA CYS A 115 1.31 0.01 -9.19
C CYS A 115 2.49 0.78 -8.60
N LEU A 116 3.06 0.31 -7.48
CA LEU A 116 4.23 0.91 -6.84
C LEU A 116 5.44 0.99 -7.78
N LEU A 117 5.64 -0.01 -8.66
CA LEU A 117 6.70 0.01 -9.68
C LEU A 117 6.59 1.18 -10.68
N ARG A 118 5.41 1.82 -10.80
CA ARG A 118 5.21 3.02 -11.63
C ARG A 118 5.73 4.29 -10.95
N ALA A 119 5.77 4.33 -9.62
CA ALA A 119 6.21 5.47 -8.83
C ALA A 119 7.73 5.48 -8.57
N ARG A 120 8.54 5.32 -9.63
CA ARG A 120 10.01 5.24 -9.49
C ARG A 120 10.61 6.45 -8.78
N GLU A 121 10.11 7.64 -9.10
CA GLU A 121 10.58 8.91 -8.53
C GLU A 121 10.51 8.93 -6.99
N PHE A 122 9.44 8.36 -6.40
CA PHE A 122 9.30 8.21 -4.95
C PHE A 122 10.51 7.47 -4.37
N TYR A 123 10.78 6.26 -4.87
CA TYR A 123 11.84 5.41 -4.32
C TYR A 123 13.24 5.92 -4.65
N ASP A 124 13.46 6.43 -5.85
CA ASP A 124 14.76 6.95 -6.28
C ASP A 124 15.14 8.18 -5.46
N HIS A 125 14.17 9.05 -5.15
CA HIS A 125 14.40 10.18 -4.25
C HIS A 125 14.90 9.72 -2.87
N HIS A 126 14.23 8.76 -2.22
CA HIS A 126 14.61 8.29 -0.87
C HIS A 126 15.85 7.39 -0.85
N ARG A 127 16.24 6.80 -1.98
CA ARG A 127 17.53 6.10 -2.14
C ARG A 127 18.69 7.09 -2.21
N ALA A 128 18.50 8.19 -2.94
CA ALA A 128 19.49 9.27 -3.07
C ALA A 128 19.59 10.12 -1.80
N HIS A 129 18.46 10.46 -1.17
CA HIS A 129 18.39 11.29 0.03
C HIS A 129 18.15 10.42 1.27
N ARG A 130 19.23 10.00 1.91
CA ARG A 130 19.21 9.08 3.05
C ARG A 130 18.87 9.77 4.38
N ASP A 131 17.76 10.50 4.42
CA ASP A 131 17.22 11.07 5.66
C ASP A 131 16.15 10.11 6.26
N PRO A 132 16.26 9.70 7.54
CA PRO A 132 15.25 8.87 8.19
C PRO A 132 13.89 9.55 8.38
N PHE A 133 13.76 10.86 8.19
CA PHE A 133 12.47 11.55 8.19
C PHE A 133 11.66 11.29 6.91
N TYR A 134 12.32 10.88 5.83
CA TYR A 134 11.75 10.78 4.48
C TYR A 134 11.04 12.07 4.07
N THR A 135 10.06 11.99 3.17
CA THR A 135 9.37 13.17 2.63
C THR A 135 7.87 12.98 2.57
N ASP A 136 7.18 14.10 2.41
CA ASP A 136 5.72 14.21 2.29
C ASP A 136 5.19 13.83 0.90
N ARG A 137 5.83 12.85 0.25
CA ARG A 137 5.38 12.30 -1.02
C ARG A 137 4.39 11.18 -0.75
N VAL A 138 3.31 11.15 -1.50
CA VAL A 138 2.28 10.10 -1.41
C VAL A 138 2.04 9.53 -2.79
N VAL A 139 2.06 8.21 -2.91
CA VAL A 139 1.65 7.53 -4.15
C VAL A 139 0.22 7.06 -4.00
N HIS A 140 -0.68 7.59 -4.83
CA HIS A 140 -2.06 7.15 -4.92
C HIS A 140 -2.20 6.11 -6.04
N SER A 141 -2.64 4.91 -5.69
CA SER A 141 -2.98 3.83 -6.62
C SER A 141 -4.49 3.56 -6.56
N PRO A 142 -5.31 4.07 -7.49
CA PRO A 142 -6.75 3.92 -7.43
C PRO A 142 -7.19 2.52 -7.89
N GLY A 143 -8.28 2.00 -7.30
CA GLY A 143 -8.99 0.82 -7.82
C GLY A 143 -8.15 -0.44 -7.95
N VAL A 144 -7.16 -0.63 -7.08
CA VAL A 144 -6.25 -1.79 -7.12
C VAL A 144 -7.05 -3.05 -6.76
N PRO A 145 -7.03 -4.11 -7.59
CA PRO A 145 -7.73 -5.34 -7.29
C PRO A 145 -7.06 -6.09 -6.13
N VAL A 146 -7.88 -6.48 -5.16
CA VAL A 146 -7.56 -7.33 -4.01
C VAL A 146 -8.23 -8.68 -4.22
N PHE A 147 -7.42 -9.74 -4.23
CA PHE A 147 -7.84 -11.08 -4.64
C PHE A 147 -7.37 -12.18 -3.68
N ARG A 148 -6.85 -11.83 -2.51
CA ARG A 148 -6.64 -12.78 -1.40
C ARG A 148 -7.15 -12.27 -0.08
N ASP A 149 -7.45 -13.21 0.81
CA ASP A 149 -7.64 -12.95 2.24
C ASP A 149 -6.31 -12.99 3.02
N ASP A 150 -6.37 -12.67 4.31
CA ASP A 150 -5.18 -12.64 5.19
C ASP A 150 -4.56 -14.02 5.46
N ARG A 151 -5.30 -15.10 5.13
CA ARG A 151 -4.77 -16.47 5.17
C ARG A 151 -4.02 -16.84 3.90
N GLY A 152 -4.05 -15.95 2.88
CA GLY A 152 -3.43 -16.11 1.58
C GLY A 152 -4.28 -16.88 0.58
N ARG A 153 -5.55 -17.16 0.90
CA ARG A 153 -6.49 -17.86 0.00
C ARG A 153 -6.99 -16.90 -1.06
N LEU A 154 -7.09 -17.38 -2.29
CA LEU A 154 -7.69 -16.61 -3.38
C LEU A 154 -9.18 -16.41 -3.11
N LEU A 155 -9.69 -15.22 -3.43
CA LEU A 155 -11.10 -14.88 -3.27
C LEU A 155 -11.91 -15.37 -4.47
N ASP A 156 -13.14 -15.80 -4.26
CA ASP A 156 -14.05 -16.11 -5.37
C ASP A 156 -14.51 -14.83 -6.08
N GLU A 157 -14.66 -13.75 -5.32
CA GLU A 157 -15.03 -12.43 -5.78
C GLU A 157 -13.97 -11.44 -5.30
N PRO A 158 -13.07 -10.98 -6.18
CA PRO A 158 -12.13 -9.92 -5.85
C PRO A 158 -12.89 -8.60 -5.68
N PHE A 159 -12.32 -7.70 -4.89
CA PHE A 159 -12.82 -6.34 -4.74
C PHE A 159 -11.71 -5.35 -5.06
N THR A 160 -12.03 -4.08 -5.22
CA THR A 160 -11.04 -3.02 -5.46
C THR A 160 -10.92 -2.12 -4.26
N ALA A 161 -9.72 -1.60 -4.02
CA ALA A 161 -9.48 -0.55 -3.05
C ALA A 161 -8.47 0.47 -3.61
N GLY A 162 -8.62 1.74 -3.25
CA GLY A 162 -7.56 2.73 -3.43
C GLY A 162 -6.46 2.51 -2.39
N PHE A 163 -5.21 2.81 -2.75
CA PHE A 163 -4.08 2.79 -1.81
C PHE A 163 -3.37 4.13 -1.79
N LEU A 164 -3.13 4.65 -0.59
CA LEU A 164 -2.26 5.79 -0.32
C LEU A 164 -0.95 5.26 0.27
N THR A 165 0.12 5.32 -0.50
CA THR A 165 1.46 4.83 -0.08
C THR A 165 2.28 6.02 0.39
N SER A 166 2.54 6.05 1.70
CA SER A 166 3.28 7.11 2.37
C SER A 166 4.22 6.52 3.41
N ALA A 167 5.48 6.94 3.40
CA ALA A 167 6.50 6.42 4.31
C ALA A 167 6.54 7.24 5.59
N ALA A 168 6.22 6.64 6.74
CA ALA A 168 6.37 7.28 8.05
C ALA A 168 7.86 7.54 8.38
N PRO A 169 8.20 8.58 9.16
CA PRO A 169 9.57 8.77 9.65
C PRO A 169 10.07 7.51 10.37
N ASN A 170 11.30 7.10 10.10
CA ASN A 170 11.91 5.97 10.77
C ASN A 170 12.42 6.39 12.15
N ALA A 171 11.51 6.47 13.11
CA ALA A 171 11.80 6.88 14.49
C ALA A 171 12.92 6.05 15.13
N GLY A 172 12.95 4.74 14.88
CA GLY A 172 14.01 3.86 15.39
C GLY A 172 15.40 4.16 14.85
N VAL A 173 15.51 4.64 13.60
CA VAL A 173 16.78 5.16 13.08
C VAL A 173 17.08 6.53 13.68
N VAL A 174 16.13 7.46 13.71
CA VAL A 174 16.33 8.81 14.29
C VAL A 174 16.85 8.72 15.73
N LEU A 175 16.17 7.96 16.60
CA LEU A 175 16.56 7.82 18.01
C LEU A 175 17.95 7.21 18.19
N ARG A 176 18.40 6.37 17.25
CA ARG A 176 19.70 5.70 17.31
C ARG A 176 20.84 6.54 16.74
N THR A 177 20.59 7.26 15.65
CA THR A 177 21.66 7.92 14.87
C THR A 177 21.65 9.43 14.94
N ALA A 178 20.54 10.03 15.38
CA ALA A 178 20.35 11.48 15.48
C ALA A 178 19.29 11.82 16.57
N PRO A 179 19.51 11.40 17.84
CA PRO A 179 18.53 11.58 18.92
C PRO A 179 18.16 13.04 19.16
N GLU A 180 19.06 13.99 18.86
CA GLU A 180 18.81 15.43 18.92
C GLU A 180 17.69 15.89 17.97
N ARG A 181 17.41 15.12 16.90
CA ARG A 181 16.32 15.40 15.96
C ARG A 181 14.99 14.78 16.37
N ALA A 182 14.93 13.97 17.43
CA ALA A 182 13.74 13.20 17.80
C ALA A 182 12.52 14.08 18.07
N ALA A 183 12.72 15.30 18.59
CA ALA A 183 11.66 16.27 18.82
C ALA A 183 10.90 16.68 17.54
N GLY A 184 11.50 16.49 16.35
CA GLY A 184 10.85 16.77 15.06
C GLY A 184 9.90 15.67 14.58
N LEU A 185 9.93 14.47 15.16
CA LEU A 185 9.13 13.32 14.69
C LEU A 185 7.62 13.59 14.70
N PRO A 186 7.01 14.17 15.76
CA PRO A 186 5.59 14.47 15.77
C PRO A 186 5.18 15.45 14.66
N ALA A 187 5.96 16.53 14.47
CA ALA A 187 5.68 17.52 13.43
C ALA A 187 5.76 16.91 12.02
N ALA A 188 6.73 16.03 11.77
CA ALA A 188 6.84 15.31 10.51
C ALA A 188 5.68 14.33 10.27
N LEU A 189 5.16 13.69 11.33
CA LEU A 189 3.98 12.82 11.24
C LEU A 189 2.71 13.63 10.93
N THR A 190 2.47 14.72 11.67
CA THR A 190 1.30 15.59 11.46
C THR A 190 1.30 16.17 10.05
N GLY A 191 2.41 16.78 9.63
CA GLY A 191 2.51 17.37 8.29
C GLY A 191 2.30 16.35 7.18
N ARG A 192 2.71 15.08 7.39
CA ARG A 192 2.52 14.02 6.40
C ARG A 192 1.11 13.44 6.38
N ALA A 193 0.42 13.41 7.52
CA ALA A 193 -0.96 12.96 7.59
C ALA A 193 -1.94 13.91 6.88
N GLU A 194 -1.53 15.16 6.63
CA GLU A 194 -2.29 16.17 5.88
C GLU A 194 -2.08 16.11 4.36
N ARG A 195 -1.34 15.12 3.83
CA ARG A 195 -0.96 15.02 2.41
C ARG A 195 -1.86 14.10 1.61
#